data_AF-A0A196SAZ0-F1
#
_entry.id   AF-A0A196SAZ0-F1
#
_cell.length_a   1.000
_cell.length_b   1.000
_cell.length_c   1.000
_cell.angle_alpha   90.00
_cell.angle_beta   90.00
_cell.angle_gamma   90.00
#
_symmetry.space_group_name_H-M   'P 1'
#
loop_
_entity.id
_entity.type
_entity.pdbx_description
1 polymer ?
#
loop_
_entity_poly.entity_id
_entity_poly.type
_entity_poly.pdbx_seq_one_letter_code
_entity_poly.pdbx_strand_id
1 'polypeptide(L)'
;MKVFVALGSNLGNRQKHLFTALKKLGSIATVLDSSFLYDTKAMYETDQNRFLNAVCRVETDLSPTDFLLACKKIEKDMGRVKTYRMGPRVIDLDILFYGNDVVHIDKVEGLDNLVIPHERLQERGFVLKPLCDIAPDFIHPLTGKTIKDMLASVNSDDCVRIFPLPDGGILNLQDRMLIMGILNVTPDSFSDGGKWNASVEQATEHAKQMIADGADIIDIGGESTRPGAAAVTEEEEARRVIPVIRRLREAGIAVPISVDT
;
A
#
# COMPACT_ATOMS: atom_id res chain seq x y z
N MET A 1 2.31 -15.86 19.25
CA MET A 1 3.38 -14.84 19.44
C MET A 1 3.24 -13.74 18.39
N LYS A 2 3.52 -12.48 18.74
CA LYS A 2 3.50 -11.35 17.79
C LYS A 2 4.81 -11.26 17.02
N VAL A 3 4.73 -11.12 15.70
CA VAL A 3 5.88 -11.09 14.79
C VAL A 3 5.76 -9.87 13.88
N PHE A 4 6.86 -9.17 13.67
CA PHE A 4 6.94 -8.10 12.68
C PHE A 4 7.67 -8.63 11.44
N VAL A 5 7.05 -8.49 10.27
CA VAL A 5 7.57 -9.00 9.00
C VAL A 5 7.68 -7.85 8.01
N ALA A 6 8.86 -7.65 7.43
CA ALA A 6 9.04 -6.76 6.29
C ALA A 6 8.69 -7.47 5.00
N LEU A 7 8.02 -6.74 4.10
CA LEU A 7 7.67 -7.17 2.75
C LEU A 7 8.34 -6.24 1.75
N GLY A 8 8.99 -6.79 0.72
CA GLY A 8 9.65 -6.02 -0.34
C GLY A 8 9.47 -6.61 -1.73
N SER A 9 9.24 -5.78 -2.75
CA SER A 9 9.15 -6.22 -4.15
C SER A 9 9.64 -5.14 -5.12
N ASN A 10 10.43 -5.53 -6.12
CA ASN A 10 10.87 -4.64 -7.20
C ASN A 10 10.70 -5.20 -8.63
N LEU A 11 10.03 -6.34 -8.77
CA LEU A 11 9.72 -6.93 -10.07
C LEU A 11 8.22 -6.97 -10.35
N GLY A 12 7.85 -6.77 -11.62
CA GLY A 12 6.48 -6.90 -12.11
C GLY A 12 5.49 -5.98 -11.39
N ASN A 13 4.27 -6.49 -11.13
CA ASN A 13 3.25 -5.77 -10.38
C ASN A 13 3.54 -5.86 -8.87
N ARG A 14 4.43 -4.98 -8.40
CA ARG A 14 4.91 -4.89 -7.02
C ARG A 14 3.76 -4.84 -6.00
N GLN A 15 2.72 -4.06 -6.27
CA GLN A 15 1.56 -3.91 -5.38
C GLN A 15 0.79 -5.22 -5.23
N LYS A 16 0.49 -5.89 -6.36
CA LYS A 16 -0.17 -7.20 -6.36
C LYS A 16 0.67 -8.25 -5.63
N HIS A 17 1.99 -8.21 -5.76
CA HIS A 17 2.88 -9.11 -5.02
C HIS A 17 2.77 -8.88 -3.51
N LEU A 18 2.90 -7.64 -3.02
CA LEU A 18 2.77 -7.34 -1.59
C LEU A 18 1.40 -7.75 -1.04
N PHE A 19 0.32 -7.45 -1.76
CA PHE A 19 -1.03 -7.85 -1.34
C PHE A 19 -1.23 -9.37 -1.32
N THR A 20 -0.70 -10.07 -2.32
CA THR A 20 -0.76 -11.54 -2.38
C THR A 20 0.06 -12.17 -1.26
N ALA A 21 1.23 -11.61 -0.94
CA ALA A 21 2.07 -12.04 0.16
C ALA A 21 1.34 -11.86 1.50
N LEU A 22 0.70 -10.71 1.73
CA LEU A 22 -0.08 -10.47 2.94
C LEU A 22 -1.24 -11.46 3.10
N LYS A 23 -1.96 -11.76 2.00
CA LYS A 23 -3.00 -12.82 1.99
C LYS A 23 -2.44 -14.21 2.31
N LYS A 24 -1.28 -14.55 1.75
CA LYS A 24 -0.62 -15.84 2.02
C LYS A 24 -0.10 -15.92 3.45
N LEU A 25 0.43 -14.83 4.02
CA LEU A 25 0.77 -14.75 5.45
C LEU A 25 -0.47 -14.98 6.33
N GLY A 26 -1.62 -14.44 5.93
CA GLY A 26 -2.92 -14.69 6.55
C GLY A 26 -3.35 -16.17 6.61
N SER A 27 -2.70 -17.06 5.83
CA SER A 27 -2.97 -18.50 5.87
C SER A 27 -2.11 -19.28 6.89
N ILE A 28 -1.05 -18.65 7.42
CA ILE A 28 -0.12 -19.25 8.40
C ILE A 28 -0.04 -18.45 9.71
N ALA A 29 -0.71 -17.30 9.77
CA ALA A 29 -0.73 -16.38 10.90
C ALA A 29 -1.95 -15.45 10.79
N THR A 30 -2.37 -14.85 11.90
CA THR A 30 -3.37 -13.79 11.93
C THR A 30 -2.70 -12.44 11.68
N VAL A 31 -3.07 -11.74 10.60
CA VAL A 31 -2.58 -10.39 10.33
C VAL A 31 -3.28 -9.41 11.28
N LEU A 32 -2.51 -8.75 12.13
CA LEU A 32 -3.02 -7.81 13.14
C LEU A 32 -2.97 -6.36 12.68
N ASP A 33 -1.97 -6.00 11.87
CA ASP A 33 -1.72 -4.61 11.46
C ASP A 33 -0.81 -4.54 10.22
N SER A 34 -0.83 -3.42 9.51
CA SER A 34 0.06 -3.15 8.38
C SER A 34 0.40 -1.67 8.25
N SER A 35 1.65 -1.37 7.91
CA SER A 35 2.10 -0.02 7.57
C SER A 35 1.51 0.50 6.26
N PHE A 36 1.79 1.77 5.95
CA PHE A 36 1.67 2.23 4.57
C PHE A 36 2.66 1.52 3.64
N LEU A 37 2.45 1.68 2.33
CA LEU A 37 3.45 1.32 1.32
C LEU A 37 4.46 2.46 1.16
N TYR A 38 5.72 2.10 1.00
CA TYR A 38 6.81 3.02 0.70
C TYR A 38 7.50 2.64 -0.60
N ASP A 39 7.56 3.57 -1.55
CA ASP A 39 8.36 3.42 -2.76
C ASP A 39 9.78 3.95 -2.48
N THR A 40 10.81 3.11 -2.58
CA THR A 40 12.19 3.44 -2.20
C THR A 40 13.19 3.06 -3.29
N LYS A 41 14.36 3.68 -3.32
CA LYS A 41 15.43 3.21 -4.20
C LYS A 41 15.96 1.86 -3.69
N ALA A 42 16.59 1.10 -4.59
CA ALA A 42 17.36 -0.05 -4.18
C ALA A 42 18.59 0.42 -3.39
N MET A 43 18.78 -0.11 -2.19
CA MET A 43 19.83 0.36 -1.26
C MET A 43 21.26 0.03 -1.72
N TYR A 44 21.46 -1.09 -2.42
CA TYR A 44 22.80 -1.61 -2.73
C TYR A 44 23.16 -1.56 -4.21
N GLU A 45 22.15 -1.62 -5.08
CA GLU A 45 22.34 -1.64 -6.53
C GLU A 45 21.46 -0.58 -7.17
N THR A 46 22.07 0.46 -7.70
CA THR A 46 21.34 1.60 -8.28
C THR A 46 20.72 1.30 -9.63
N ASP A 47 21.20 0.27 -10.33
CA ASP A 47 20.67 -0.19 -11.63
C ASP A 47 19.57 -1.25 -11.45
N GLN A 48 18.61 -0.94 -10.57
CA GLN A 48 17.43 -1.76 -10.34
C GLN A 48 16.17 -0.89 -10.27
N ASN A 49 15.04 -1.50 -10.61
CA ASN A 49 13.73 -0.92 -10.33
C ASN A 49 13.61 -0.59 -8.83
N ARG A 50 12.86 0.48 -8.55
CA ARG A 50 12.52 0.86 -7.18
C ARG A 50 11.76 -0.24 -6.46
N PHE A 51 11.93 -0.34 -5.15
CA PHE A 51 11.21 -1.27 -4.30
C PHE A 51 9.91 -0.66 -3.78
N LEU A 52 8.84 -1.45 -3.72
CA LEU A 52 7.77 -1.20 -2.76
C LEU A 52 8.06 -1.99 -1.50
N ASN A 53 8.06 -1.30 -0.35
CA ASN A 53 8.30 -1.86 0.96
C ASN A 53 7.11 -1.61 1.89
N ALA A 54 6.86 -2.56 2.78
CA ALA A 54 5.87 -2.46 3.85
C ALA A 54 6.30 -3.32 5.04
N VAL A 55 5.65 -3.12 6.18
CA VAL A 55 5.77 -4.00 7.35
C VAL A 55 4.38 -4.40 7.80
N CYS A 56 4.18 -5.68 8.12
CA CYS A 56 2.99 -6.14 8.80
C CYS A 56 3.32 -6.71 10.17
N ARG A 57 2.38 -6.57 11.10
CA ARG A 57 2.38 -7.27 12.38
C ARG A 57 1.43 -8.44 12.28
N VAL A 58 1.92 -9.63 12.61
CA VAL A 58 1.12 -10.86 12.60
C VAL A 58 1.20 -11.56 13.97
N GLU A 59 0.28 -12.48 14.21
CA GLU A 59 0.28 -13.39 15.35
C GLU A 59 0.24 -14.84 14.87
N THR A 60 1.15 -15.67 15.38
CA THR A 60 1.28 -17.07 14.97
C THR A 60 1.70 -17.95 16.15
N ASP A 61 1.36 -19.23 16.10
CA ASP A 61 1.81 -20.25 17.06
C ASP A 61 3.03 -21.03 16.55
N LEU A 62 3.48 -20.77 15.32
CA LEU A 62 4.67 -21.41 14.73
C LEU A 62 5.94 -20.96 15.43
N SER A 63 6.91 -21.85 15.66
CA SER A 63 8.23 -21.45 16.16
C SER A 63 8.93 -20.47 15.19
N PRO A 64 9.94 -19.69 15.64
CA PRO A 64 10.69 -18.79 14.74
C PRO A 64 11.23 -19.49 13.48
N THR A 65 11.71 -20.72 13.63
CA THR A 65 12.23 -21.55 12.52
C THR A 65 11.11 -21.98 11.58
N ASP A 66 10.01 -22.50 12.11
CA ASP A 66 8.88 -22.95 11.29
C ASP A 66 8.23 -21.79 10.54
N PHE A 67 8.13 -20.62 11.20
CA PHE A 67 7.62 -19.40 10.58
C PHE A 67 8.54 -18.90 9.46
N LEU A 68 9.86 -18.96 9.64
CA LEU A 68 10.83 -18.65 8.58
C LEU A 68 10.65 -19.59 7.38
N LEU A 69 10.57 -20.90 7.60
CA LEU A 69 10.37 -21.90 6.54
C LEU A 69 9.05 -21.64 5.79
N ALA A 70 7.98 -21.31 6.51
CA ALA A 70 6.71 -20.96 5.92
C ALA A 70 6.79 -19.67 5.06
N CYS A 71 7.50 -18.63 5.54
CA CYS A 71 7.77 -17.42 4.75
C CYS A 71 8.54 -17.74 3.47
N LYS A 72 9.60 -18.56 3.54
CA LYS A 72 10.39 -18.94 2.35
C LYS A 72 9.60 -19.81 1.38
N LYS A 73 8.67 -20.64 1.87
CA LYS A 73 7.71 -21.34 1.03
C LYS A 73 6.78 -20.37 0.29
N ILE A 74 6.24 -19.34 0.97
CA ILE A 74 5.40 -18.30 0.34
C ILE A 74 6.16 -17.61 -0.78
N GLU A 75 7.41 -17.21 -0.54
CA GLU A 75 8.25 -16.58 -1.56
C GLU A 75 8.45 -17.47 -2.78
N LYS A 76 8.77 -18.75 -2.56
CA LYS A 76 8.93 -19.74 -3.63
C LYS A 76 7.64 -19.94 -4.43
N ASP A 77 6.50 -20.08 -3.75
CA ASP A 77 5.18 -20.25 -4.37
C ASP A 77 4.75 -19.01 -5.17
N MET A 78 5.30 -17.83 -4.85
CA MET A 78 5.11 -16.60 -5.59
C MET A 78 6.11 -16.40 -6.75
N GLY A 79 6.99 -17.39 -6.99
CA GLY A 79 7.94 -17.38 -8.09
C GLY A 79 9.27 -16.70 -7.76
N ARG A 80 9.64 -16.55 -6.49
CA ARG A 80 10.98 -16.07 -6.13
C ARG A 80 12.02 -17.08 -6.60
N VAL A 81 12.89 -16.62 -7.49
CA VAL A 81 14.08 -17.37 -7.95
C VAL A 81 15.32 -16.68 -7.38
N LYS A 82 16.22 -17.44 -6.78
CA LYS A 82 17.50 -16.91 -6.29
C LYS A 82 18.36 -16.57 -7.51
N THR A 83 18.61 -15.28 -7.73
CA THR A 83 19.48 -14.78 -8.80
C THR A 83 20.90 -14.64 -8.26
N TYR A 84 21.24 -13.48 -7.72
CA TYR A 84 22.49 -13.18 -7.06
C TYR A 84 22.22 -12.43 -5.74
N ARG A 85 23.25 -12.22 -4.93
CA ARG A 85 23.09 -11.56 -3.62
C ARG A 85 22.54 -10.14 -3.83
N MET A 86 21.44 -9.79 -3.16
CA MET A 86 20.76 -8.47 -3.28
C MET A 86 20.11 -8.19 -4.64
N GLY A 87 19.95 -9.22 -5.48
CA GLY A 87 19.28 -9.09 -6.77
C GLY A 87 17.79 -8.78 -6.69
N PRO A 88 17.18 -8.46 -7.84
CA PRO A 88 15.77 -8.15 -7.96
C PRO A 88 14.90 -9.37 -7.63
N ARG A 89 13.71 -9.11 -7.08
CA ARG A 89 12.82 -10.15 -6.55
C ARG A 89 11.35 -9.77 -6.65
N VAL A 90 10.54 -10.79 -6.94
CA VAL A 90 9.07 -10.68 -6.98
C VAL A 90 8.49 -10.45 -5.60
N ILE A 91 9.07 -11.04 -4.55
CA ILE A 91 8.73 -10.79 -3.15
C ILE A 91 9.90 -11.18 -2.24
N ASP A 92 10.02 -10.50 -1.11
CA ASP A 92 10.97 -10.73 -0.03
C ASP A 92 10.22 -10.61 1.29
N LEU A 93 10.32 -11.62 2.14
CA LEU A 93 9.72 -11.67 3.47
C LEU A 93 10.83 -11.88 4.50
N ASP A 94 11.07 -10.86 5.31
CA ASP A 94 12.09 -10.85 6.36
C ASP A 94 11.44 -10.70 7.74
N ILE A 95 11.78 -11.60 8.67
CA ILE A 95 11.34 -11.52 10.06
C ILE A 95 12.18 -10.44 10.75
N LEU A 96 11.53 -9.40 11.25
CA LEU A 96 12.20 -8.29 11.93
C LEU A 96 12.32 -8.54 13.44
N PHE A 97 11.23 -8.99 14.05
CA PHE A 97 11.12 -9.26 15.49
C PHE A 97 10.15 -10.41 15.72
N TYR A 98 10.36 -11.16 16.80
CA TYR A 98 9.50 -12.26 17.22
C TYR A 98 9.25 -12.08 18.73
N GLY A 99 8.22 -11.31 19.07
CA GLY A 99 8.07 -10.75 20.42
C GLY A 99 9.30 -9.93 20.81
N ASN A 100 9.80 -10.17 22.02
CA ASN A 100 11.06 -9.62 22.53
C ASN A 100 12.20 -10.65 22.47
N ASP A 101 12.01 -11.76 21.75
CA ASP A 101 12.97 -12.85 21.73
C ASP A 101 14.24 -12.41 20.99
N VAL A 102 15.37 -12.89 21.50
CA VAL A 102 16.67 -12.81 20.84
C VAL A 102 17.04 -14.22 20.40
N VAL A 103 17.01 -14.45 19.09
CA VAL A 103 17.23 -15.76 18.48
C VAL A 103 18.46 -15.71 17.60
N HIS A 104 19.34 -16.69 17.76
CA HIS A 104 20.45 -16.93 16.84
C HIS A 104 20.54 -18.43 16.56
N ILE A 105 20.29 -18.81 15.31
CA ILE A 105 20.38 -20.18 14.83
C ILE A 105 21.33 -20.20 13.64
N ASP A 106 22.49 -20.83 13.80
CA ASP A 106 23.55 -20.87 12.79
C ASP A 106 23.17 -21.66 11.53
N LYS A 107 22.22 -22.60 11.65
CA LYS A 107 21.75 -23.43 10.55
C LYS A 107 20.28 -23.78 10.68
N VAL A 108 19.50 -23.34 9.71
CA VAL A 108 18.09 -23.76 9.53
C VAL A 108 18.02 -24.73 8.36
N GLU A 109 17.13 -25.71 8.42
CA GLU A 109 16.98 -26.69 7.33
C GLU A 109 16.73 -26.00 5.98
N GLY A 110 17.66 -26.18 5.03
CA GLY A 110 17.57 -25.59 3.69
C GLY A 110 17.87 -24.08 3.62
N LEU A 111 18.32 -23.45 4.71
CA LEU A 111 18.64 -22.02 4.79
C LEU A 111 19.98 -21.80 5.53
N ASP A 112 20.53 -20.58 5.42
CA ASP A 112 21.81 -20.23 6.04
C ASP A 112 21.63 -20.08 7.56
N ASN A 113 21.16 -18.93 8.05
CA ASN A 113 20.96 -18.67 9.48
C ASN A 113 19.61 -17.98 9.75
N LEU A 114 19.20 -17.95 11.02
CA LEU A 114 18.10 -17.11 11.53
C LEU A 114 18.61 -16.25 12.68
N VAL A 115 18.51 -14.94 12.52
CA VAL A 115 18.85 -13.95 13.54
C VAL A 115 17.65 -13.05 13.79
N ILE A 116 17.21 -12.98 15.05
CA ILE A 116 16.11 -12.12 15.51
C ILE A 116 16.60 -11.36 16.76
N PRO A 117 16.42 -10.03 16.85
CA PRO A 117 15.95 -9.14 15.80
C PRO A 117 16.82 -9.15 14.53
N HIS A 118 16.25 -8.77 13.39
CA HIS A 118 16.98 -8.76 12.13
C HIS A 118 18.25 -7.89 12.23
N GLU A 119 19.43 -8.49 12.03
CA GLU A 119 20.76 -7.90 12.26
C GLU A 119 20.96 -6.48 11.69
N ARG A 120 20.47 -6.23 10.48
CA ARG A 120 20.68 -4.97 9.75
C ARG A 120 19.49 -4.03 9.74
N LEU A 121 18.52 -4.23 10.64
CA LEU A 121 17.31 -3.40 10.71
C LEU A 121 17.64 -1.92 10.93
N GLN A 122 18.62 -1.64 11.80
CA GLN A 122 19.03 -0.28 12.17
C GLN A 122 19.63 0.55 11.03
N GLU A 123 20.07 -0.10 9.95
CA GLU A 123 20.66 0.56 8.76
C GLU A 123 19.60 0.89 7.70
N ARG A 124 18.34 0.44 7.89
CA ARG A 124 17.34 0.38 6.82
C ARG A 124 16.19 1.33 7.05
N GLY A 125 16.28 2.54 6.49
CA GLY A 125 15.17 3.51 6.47
C GLY A 125 13.88 2.93 5.88
N PHE A 126 13.98 2.15 4.80
CA PHE A 126 12.84 1.49 4.15
C PHE A 126 12.19 0.37 4.98
N VAL A 127 12.79 -0.04 6.09
CA VAL A 127 12.20 -0.97 7.09
C VAL A 127 11.71 -0.18 8.29
N LEU A 128 12.54 0.72 8.82
CA LEU A 128 12.23 1.51 10.02
C LEU A 128 11.06 2.46 9.80
N LYS A 129 10.94 3.09 8.62
CA LYS A 129 9.85 4.01 8.29
C LYS A 129 8.49 3.32 8.33
N PRO A 130 8.25 2.21 7.59
CA PRO A 130 6.99 1.47 7.70
C PRO A 130 6.77 0.86 9.09
N LEU A 131 7.81 0.33 9.75
CA LEU A 131 7.65 -0.20 11.10
C LEU A 131 7.20 0.88 12.09
N CYS A 132 7.69 2.11 11.94
CA CYS A 132 7.31 3.25 12.77
C CYS A 132 5.84 3.66 12.59
N ASP A 133 5.17 3.32 11.48
CA ASP A 133 3.74 3.60 11.30
C ASP A 133 2.87 2.77 12.28
N ILE A 134 3.30 1.55 12.62
CA ILE A 134 2.49 0.60 13.42
C ILE A 134 3.07 0.32 14.81
N ALA A 135 4.34 0.65 15.05
CA ALA A 135 5.04 0.33 16.28
C ALA A 135 6.15 1.36 16.63
N PRO A 136 5.84 2.68 16.68
CA PRO A 136 6.85 3.72 16.91
C PRO A 136 7.59 3.56 18.25
N ASP A 137 6.85 3.16 19.29
CA ASP A 137 7.36 3.07 20.66
C ASP A 137 7.86 1.66 21.02
N PHE A 138 7.88 0.72 20.06
CA PHE A 138 8.41 -0.62 20.32
C PHE A 138 9.92 -0.52 20.59
N ILE A 139 10.35 -1.17 21.68
CA ILE A 139 11.74 -1.10 22.15
C ILE A 139 12.52 -2.27 21.57
N HIS A 140 13.59 -1.98 20.84
CA HIS A 140 14.48 -3.00 20.30
C HIS A 140 15.20 -3.72 21.44
N PRO A 141 15.08 -5.06 21.57
CA PRO A 141 15.52 -5.78 22.78
C PRO A 141 17.03 -5.74 23.00
N LEU A 142 17.85 -5.61 21.94
CA LEU A 142 19.31 -5.52 22.07
C LEU A 142 19.86 -4.11 22.32
N THR A 143 19.21 -3.07 21.79
CA THR A 143 19.76 -1.69 21.81
C THR A 143 19.07 -0.81 22.85
N GLY A 144 17.89 -1.21 23.33
CA GLY A 144 17.06 -0.41 24.24
C GLY A 144 16.43 0.84 23.61
N LYS A 145 16.60 1.06 22.30
CA LYS A 145 16.04 2.21 21.58
C LYS A 145 14.63 1.92 21.08
N THR A 146 13.79 2.95 21.01
CA THR A 146 12.50 2.84 20.31
C THR A 146 12.71 2.79 18.80
N ILE A 147 11.76 2.23 18.06
CA ILE A 147 11.78 2.27 16.58
C ILE A 147 11.82 3.72 16.08
N LYS A 148 11.11 4.63 16.75
CA LYS A 148 11.14 6.07 16.44
C LYS A 148 12.54 6.67 16.57
N ASP A 149 13.27 6.36 17.65
CA ASP A 149 14.65 6.84 17.85
C ASP A 149 15.61 6.24 16.82
N MET A 150 15.41 4.96 16.48
CA MET A 150 16.20 4.29 15.43
C MET A 150 15.96 4.94 14.07
N LEU A 151 14.71 5.24 13.72
CA LEU A 151 14.36 5.94 12.49
C LEU A 151 14.99 7.33 12.41
N ALA A 152 15.02 8.07 13.52
CA ALA A 152 15.67 9.38 13.58
C ALA A 152 17.20 9.32 13.35
N SER A 153 17.81 8.13 13.47
CA SER A 153 19.25 7.90 13.32
C SER A 153 19.65 7.36 11.94
N VAL A 154 18.71 7.22 11.00
CA VAL A 154 18.94 6.65 9.66
C VAL A 154 18.38 7.57 8.57
N ASN A 155 19.03 7.62 7.40
CA ASN A 155 18.44 8.31 6.25
C ASN A 155 17.19 7.54 5.77
N SER A 156 16.08 8.26 5.64
CA SER A 156 14.82 7.74 5.08
C SER A 156 14.19 8.71 4.07
N ASP A 157 15.00 9.61 3.50
CA ASP A 157 14.53 10.68 2.59
C ASP A 157 14.02 10.12 1.26
N ASP A 158 14.50 8.93 0.86
CA ASP A 158 14.06 8.27 -0.36
C ASP A 158 12.81 7.41 -0.17
N CYS A 159 12.28 7.35 1.06
CA CYS A 159 11.13 6.54 1.43
C CYS A 159 9.83 7.32 1.22
N VAL A 160 9.32 7.27 -0.01
CA VAL A 160 8.09 7.97 -0.40
C VAL A 160 6.87 7.15 0.00
N ARG A 161 6.07 7.66 0.94
CA ARG A 161 4.78 7.05 1.31
C ARG A 161 3.82 7.18 0.14
N ILE A 162 3.23 6.07 -0.27
CA ILE A 162 2.30 6.01 -1.41
C ILE A 162 1.00 5.31 -1.07
N PHE A 163 -0.04 5.64 -1.83
CA PHE A 163 -1.28 4.88 -1.90
C PHE A 163 -1.32 4.09 -3.22
N PRO A 164 -1.52 2.77 -3.20
CA PRO A 164 -1.61 1.96 -4.41
C PRO A 164 -2.94 2.18 -5.13
N LEU A 165 -2.91 2.33 -6.45
CA LEU A 165 -4.11 2.45 -7.30
C LEU A 165 -4.41 1.11 -8.01
N PRO A 166 -5.69 0.79 -8.32
CA PRO A 166 -6.07 -0.50 -8.90
C PRO A 166 -5.40 -0.85 -10.24
N ASP A 167 -5.00 0.15 -11.01
CA ASP A 167 -4.31 0.01 -12.30
C ASP A 167 -2.79 -0.20 -12.16
N GLY A 168 -2.27 -0.26 -10.93
CA GLY A 168 -0.83 -0.34 -10.64
C GLY A 168 -0.16 1.03 -10.55
N GLY A 169 -0.90 2.11 -10.74
CA GLY A 169 -0.46 3.47 -10.46
C GLY A 169 -0.19 3.69 -8.97
N ILE A 170 0.54 4.76 -8.65
CA ILE A 170 0.84 5.16 -7.28
C ILE A 170 0.44 6.61 -7.08
N LEU A 171 -0.22 6.89 -5.96
CA LEU A 171 -0.50 8.25 -5.52
C LEU A 171 0.50 8.61 -4.41
N ASN A 172 1.32 9.62 -4.65
CA ASN A 172 2.33 10.08 -3.70
C ASN A 172 1.68 10.92 -2.59
N LEU A 173 1.91 10.53 -1.33
CA LEU A 173 1.29 11.14 -0.15
C LEU A 173 2.23 12.06 0.65
N GLN A 174 3.47 12.29 0.21
CA GLN A 174 4.46 13.04 1.01
C GLN A 174 4.73 14.46 0.55
N ASP A 175 4.64 14.74 -0.76
CA ASP A 175 5.23 15.98 -1.28
C ASP A 175 4.33 17.21 -1.10
N ARG A 176 3.00 17.02 -1.06
CA ARG A 176 2.03 18.10 -0.93
C ARG A 176 0.64 17.61 -0.54
N MET A 177 -0.21 18.55 -0.14
CA MET A 177 -1.65 18.31 -0.02
C MET A 177 -2.22 17.94 -1.41
N LEU A 178 -2.99 16.86 -1.45
CA LEU A 178 -3.70 16.43 -2.64
C LEU A 178 -5.08 17.08 -2.68
N ILE A 179 -5.52 17.51 -3.86
CA ILE A 179 -6.81 18.16 -4.06
C ILE A 179 -7.79 17.13 -4.64
N MET A 180 -8.89 16.91 -3.93
CA MET A 180 -10.00 16.08 -4.39
C MET A 180 -11.13 16.99 -4.88
N GLY A 181 -11.40 16.97 -6.18
CA GLY A 181 -12.49 17.71 -6.80
C GLY A 181 -13.81 16.96 -6.65
N ILE A 182 -14.80 17.58 -6.00
CA ILE A 182 -16.12 16.98 -5.76
C ILE A 182 -17.01 17.21 -6.99
N LEU A 183 -17.47 16.11 -7.60
CA LEU A 183 -18.39 16.09 -8.74
C LEU A 183 -19.71 15.45 -8.33
N ASN A 184 -20.67 16.28 -7.93
CA ASN A 184 -22.03 15.82 -7.62
C ASN A 184 -22.85 15.63 -8.89
N VAL A 185 -23.28 14.40 -9.15
CA VAL A 185 -24.10 14.02 -10.32
C VAL A 185 -25.56 13.84 -9.89
N THR A 186 -26.14 14.92 -9.35
CA THR A 186 -27.55 14.97 -8.95
C THR A 186 -28.38 15.78 -9.95
N PRO A 187 -29.70 15.52 -10.07
CA PRO A 187 -30.57 16.29 -10.97
C PRO A 187 -30.53 17.81 -10.73
N ASP A 188 -30.32 18.23 -9.48
CA ASP A 188 -30.25 19.64 -9.09
C ASP A 188 -28.91 20.31 -9.46
N SER A 189 -27.87 19.52 -9.79
CA SER A 189 -26.53 20.04 -10.09
C SER A 189 -26.36 20.46 -11.56
N PHE A 190 -27.27 20.04 -12.45
CA PHE A 190 -27.22 20.29 -13.90
C PHE A 190 -28.60 20.66 -14.46
N SER A 191 -29.22 21.68 -13.85
CA SER A 191 -30.63 22.05 -14.03
C SER A 191 -30.95 22.84 -15.32
N ASP A 192 -30.39 22.46 -16.48
CA ASP A 192 -30.72 23.08 -17.78
C ASP A 192 -31.68 22.25 -18.63
N GLY A 193 -32.63 21.54 -18.00
CA GLY A 193 -33.80 20.95 -18.67
C GLY A 193 -33.52 19.94 -19.79
N GLY A 194 -32.31 19.39 -19.87
CA GLY A 194 -31.83 18.53 -20.95
C GLY A 194 -32.01 17.03 -20.70
N LYS A 195 -32.02 16.25 -21.78
CA LYS A 195 -31.97 14.78 -21.77
C LYS A 195 -30.78 14.30 -20.91
N TRP A 196 -30.93 13.18 -20.20
CA TRP A 196 -29.93 12.56 -19.33
C TRP A 196 -28.50 12.44 -19.90
N ASN A 197 -28.34 12.34 -21.23
CA ASN A 197 -27.03 12.36 -21.86
C ASN A 197 -26.32 13.71 -21.65
N ALA A 198 -27.02 14.83 -21.84
CA ALA A 198 -26.46 16.17 -21.70
C ALA A 198 -25.87 16.42 -20.30
N SER A 199 -26.47 15.83 -19.24
CA SER A 199 -25.91 15.88 -17.88
C SER A 199 -24.63 15.06 -17.72
N VAL A 200 -24.48 13.94 -18.45
CA VAL A 200 -23.23 13.15 -18.44
C VAL A 200 -22.11 13.90 -19.16
N GLU A 201 -22.40 14.51 -20.31
CA GLU A 201 -21.42 15.33 -21.02
C GLU A 201 -20.99 16.55 -20.19
N GLN A 202 -21.93 17.26 -19.57
CA GLN A 202 -21.64 18.39 -18.68
C GLN A 202 -20.80 17.99 -17.47
N ALA A 203 -21.15 16.89 -16.79
CA ALA A 203 -20.37 16.38 -15.66
C ALA A 203 -18.94 15.99 -16.11
N THR A 204 -18.80 15.40 -17.30
CA THR A 204 -17.50 15.03 -17.86
C THR A 204 -16.64 16.25 -18.14
N GLU A 205 -17.19 17.30 -18.77
CA GLU A 205 -16.45 18.54 -19.03
C GLU A 205 -16.08 19.28 -17.74
N HIS A 206 -16.97 19.27 -16.74
CA HIS A 206 -16.67 19.85 -15.44
C HIS A 206 -15.52 19.12 -14.75
N ALA A 207 -15.51 17.78 -14.75
CA ALA A 207 -14.40 17.00 -14.21
C ALA A 207 -13.07 17.30 -14.94
N LYS A 208 -13.09 17.44 -16.27
CA LYS A 208 -11.89 17.85 -17.04
C LYS A 208 -11.40 19.23 -16.62
N GLN A 209 -12.32 20.17 -16.40
CA GLN A 209 -11.96 21.51 -15.92
C GLN A 209 -11.33 21.45 -14.52
N MET A 210 -11.91 20.70 -13.58
CA MET A 210 -11.32 20.51 -12.25
C MET A 210 -9.89 19.94 -12.33
N ILE A 211 -9.66 18.97 -13.22
CA ILE A 211 -8.32 18.41 -13.46
C ILE A 211 -7.38 19.48 -14.02
N ALA A 212 -7.83 20.27 -15.00
CA ALA A 212 -7.05 21.38 -15.56
C ALA A 212 -6.71 22.45 -14.50
N ASP A 213 -7.60 22.65 -13.53
CA ASP A 213 -7.43 23.57 -12.40
C ASP A 213 -6.57 22.99 -11.27
N GLY A 214 -6.16 21.71 -11.37
CA GLY A 214 -5.20 21.08 -10.46
C GLY A 214 -5.77 20.03 -9.50
N ALA A 215 -6.97 19.48 -9.76
CA ALA A 215 -7.48 18.35 -9.00
C ALA A 215 -6.64 17.08 -9.25
N ASP A 216 -6.20 16.45 -8.15
CA ASP A 216 -5.43 15.21 -8.14
C ASP A 216 -6.30 13.95 -8.11
N ILE A 217 -7.55 14.11 -7.66
CA ILE A 217 -8.55 13.05 -7.55
C ILE A 217 -9.89 13.68 -7.92
N ILE A 218 -10.74 12.95 -8.63
CA ILE A 218 -12.14 13.33 -8.83
C ILE A 218 -13.01 12.40 -7.98
N ASP A 219 -13.83 12.98 -7.13
CA ASP A 219 -14.77 12.26 -6.27
C ASP A 219 -16.19 12.43 -6.80
N ILE A 220 -16.82 11.33 -7.21
CA ILE A 220 -18.08 11.34 -7.93
C ILE A 220 -19.17 10.78 -7.02
N GLY A 221 -20.17 11.61 -6.68
CA GLY A 221 -21.32 11.22 -5.87
C GLY A 221 -22.63 11.31 -6.65
N GLY A 222 -23.47 10.28 -6.58
CA GLY A 222 -24.80 10.25 -7.20
C GLY A 222 -25.94 10.56 -6.23
N GLU A 223 -25.67 10.43 -4.93
CA GLU A 223 -26.56 10.78 -3.84
C GLU A 223 -26.25 12.17 -3.25
N SER A 224 -27.29 12.86 -2.76
CA SER A 224 -27.12 14.13 -2.06
C SER A 224 -27.00 13.87 -0.55
N THR A 225 -25.86 14.23 0.04
CA THR A 225 -25.62 14.15 1.50
C THR A 225 -26.18 15.35 2.28
N ARG A 226 -26.95 16.24 1.64
CA ARG A 226 -27.55 17.42 2.28
C ARG A 226 -28.63 17.03 3.30
N PRO A 227 -28.73 17.71 4.46
CA PRO A 227 -29.78 17.44 5.44
C PRO A 227 -31.18 17.51 4.81
N GLY A 228 -31.96 16.43 4.96
CA GLY A 228 -33.33 16.33 4.43
C GLY A 228 -33.44 15.92 2.96
N ALA A 229 -32.33 15.59 2.29
CA ALA A 229 -32.39 14.98 0.96
C ALA A 229 -33.05 13.59 1.03
N ALA A 230 -33.87 13.27 0.03
CA ALA A 230 -34.44 11.93 -0.09
C ALA A 230 -33.36 10.94 -0.50
N ALA A 231 -33.30 9.81 0.21
CA ALA A 231 -32.40 8.72 -0.16
C ALA A 231 -32.72 8.21 -1.56
N VAL A 232 -31.70 7.87 -2.33
CA VAL A 232 -31.86 7.26 -3.66
C VAL A 232 -31.68 5.75 -3.58
N THR A 233 -32.25 5.01 -4.54
CA THR A 233 -31.98 3.56 -4.63
C THR A 233 -30.60 3.31 -5.22
N GLU A 234 -29.99 2.16 -4.93
CA GLU A 234 -28.72 1.73 -5.50
C GLU A 234 -28.74 1.82 -7.04
N GLU A 235 -29.84 1.39 -7.67
CA GLU A 235 -29.98 1.44 -9.13
C GLU A 235 -30.00 2.86 -9.68
N GLU A 236 -30.62 3.80 -8.96
CA GLU A 236 -30.68 5.20 -9.37
C GLU A 236 -29.34 5.90 -9.17
N GLU A 237 -28.64 5.64 -8.06
CA GLU A 237 -27.27 6.14 -7.85
C GLU A 237 -26.31 5.59 -8.92
N ALA A 238 -26.35 4.29 -9.18
CA ALA A 238 -25.55 3.65 -10.22
C ALA A 238 -25.84 4.24 -11.61
N ARG A 239 -27.11 4.55 -11.92
CA ARG A 239 -27.52 5.22 -13.16
C ARG A 239 -26.92 6.61 -13.30
N ARG A 240 -26.66 7.30 -12.18
CA ARG A 240 -26.01 8.61 -12.11
C ARG A 240 -24.50 8.53 -12.32
N VAL A 241 -23.84 7.70 -11.52
CA VAL A 241 -22.37 7.70 -11.40
C VAL A 241 -21.69 6.92 -12.53
N ILE A 242 -22.18 5.72 -12.87
CA ILE A 242 -21.48 4.80 -13.79
C ILE A 242 -21.26 5.41 -15.19
N PRO A 243 -22.24 6.07 -15.83
CA PRO A 243 -22.03 6.66 -17.15
C PRO A 243 -20.93 7.72 -17.18
N VAL A 244 -20.83 8.55 -16.12
CA VAL A 244 -19.79 9.57 -15.99
C VAL A 244 -18.41 8.94 -15.86
N ILE A 245 -18.26 7.91 -15.01
CA ILE A 245 -16.99 7.16 -14.86
C ILE A 245 -16.55 6.57 -16.20
N ARG A 246 -17.48 5.89 -16.91
CA ARG A 246 -17.19 5.28 -18.22
C ARG A 246 -16.71 6.33 -19.21
N ARG A 247 -17.43 7.45 -19.31
CA ARG A 247 -17.10 8.52 -20.25
C ARG A 247 -15.74 9.16 -19.96
N LEU A 248 -15.39 9.35 -18.69
CA LEU A 248 -14.07 9.87 -18.28
C LEU A 248 -12.95 8.90 -18.67
N ARG A 249 -13.13 7.59 -18.45
CA ARG A 249 -12.14 6.58 -18.86
C ARG A 249 -12.01 6.46 -20.38
N GLU A 250 -13.12 6.49 -21.12
CA GLU A 250 -13.12 6.54 -22.59
C GLU A 250 -12.42 7.81 -23.12
N ALA A 251 -12.50 8.92 -22.39
CA ALA A 251 -11.78 10.16 -22.71
C ALA A 251 -10.28 10.12 -22.34
N GLY A 252 -9.76 8.99 -21.83
CA GLY A 252 -8.35 8.84 -21.48
C GLY A 252 -7.94 9.53 -20.17
N ILE A 253 -8.91 9.90 -19.32
CA ILE A 253 -8.60 10.48 -18.01
C ILE A 253 -7.94 9.42 -17.13
N ALA A 254 -6.69 9.65 -16.75
CA ALA A 254 -5.90 8.77 -15.88
C ALA A 254 -5.92 9.20 -14.40
N VAL A 255 -6.49 10.36 -14.09
CA VAL A 255 -6.64 10.84 -12.71
C VAL A 255 -7.44 9.80 -11.89
N PRO A 256 -7.02 9.50 -10.64
CA PRO A 256 -7.79 8.66 -9.73
C PRO A 256 -9.24 9.13 -9.61
N ILE A 257 -10.16 8.17 -9.66
CA ILE A 257 -11.59 8.43 -9.44
C ILE A 257 -11.96 7.76 -8.12
N SER A 258 -12.46 8.57 -7.19
CA SER A 258 -13.16 8.15 -5.98
C SER A 258 -14.66 8.17 -6.25
N VAL A 259 -15.40 7.33 -5.53
CA VAL A 259 -16.87 7.28 -5.59
C VAL A 259 -17.39 7.47 -4.18
N ASP A 260 -18.22 8.49 -3.99
CA ASP A 260 -18.96 8.76 -2.77
C ASP A 260 -20.33 8.07 -2.89
N THR A 261 -20.51 6.97 -2.18
CA THR A 261 -21.65 6.01 -2.26
C THR A 261 -21.85 5.32 -0.91
#